data_AF-A0A3N5FJV4-F1
#
_entry.id   AF-A0A3N5FJV4-F1
#
_cell.length_a   1.000
_cell.length_b   1.000
_cell.length_c   1.000
_cell.angle_alpha   90.00
_cell.angle_beta   90.00
_cell.angle_gamma   90.00
#
_symmetry.space_group_name_H-M   'P 1'
#
loop_
_entity.id
_entity.type
_entity.pdbx_description
1 polymer ?
#
loop_
_entity_poly.entity_id
_entity_poly.type
_entity_poly.pdbx_seq_one_letter_code
_entity_poly.pdbx_strand_id
1 'polypeptide(L)'
;MTNQELQQTFNSRAKGLSGFIYMKTNGDEDMRQEAQEAMWRGLQKDAFATDAYLRTRMKWRTRDVWKKGKSIDTHPVSRAQAKVCLLNDTDEEDAVMSECIRDSHLPLDEQVINKVDSERFLNTLDMTERVIVLNKLKGMTDKKVIKDLEMTPERYEYVRDAIRPKIENYFTSR
;
A
#
# COMPACT_ATOMS: atom_id res chain seq x y z
N MET A 1 11.38 33.00 -10.14
CA MET A 1 10.37 32.74 -11.18
C MET A 1 9.19 33.66 -10.92
N THR A 2 8.71 34.34 -11.95
CA THR A 2 7.53 35.20 -11.87
C THR A 2 6.24 34.37 -11.79
N ASN A 3 5.14 34.96 -11.32
CA ASN A 3 3.84 34.26 -11.28
C ASN A 3 3.36 33.82 -12.67
N GLN A 4 3.72 34.55 -13.74
CA GLN A 4 3.36 34.20 -15.11
C GLN A 4 4.13 32.97 -15.61
N GLU A 5 5.43 32.89 -15.34
CA GLU A 5 6.26 31.72 -15.66
C GLU A 5 5.85 30.49 -14.85
N LEU A 6 5.46 30.69 -13.59
CA LEU A 6 4.91 29.63 -12.74
C LEU A 6 3.60 29.08 -13.31
N GLN A 7 2.70 29.96 -13.77
CA GLN A 7 1.43 29.58 -14.38
C GLN A 7 1.63 28.79 -15.67
N GLN A 8 2.58 29.20 -16.52
CA GLN A 8 2.93 28.47 -17.74
C GLN A 8 3.49 27.08 -17.42
N THR A 9 4.39 27.00 -16.43
CA THR A 9 4.96 25.74 -15.94
C THR A 9 3.86 24.82 -15.42
N PHE A 10 2.95 25.34 -14.60
CA PHE A 10 1.80 24.60 -14.10
C PHE A 10 0.93 24.06 -15.22
N ASN A 11 0.54 24.90 -16.20
CA ASN A 11 -0.31 24.48 -17.32
C ASN A 11 0.34 23.37 -18.15
N SER A 12 1.65 23.48 -18.41
CA SER A 12 2.42 22.45 -19.12
C SER A 12 2.45 21.13 -18.34
N ARG A 13 2.77 21.17 -17.05
CA ARG A 13 2.81 19.99 -16.18
C ARG A 13 1.43 19.35 -16.00
N ALA A 14 0.37 20.16 -15.86
CA ALA A 14 -1.01 19.70 -15.75
C ALA A 14 -1.44 18.89 -16.98
N LYS A 15 -1.03 19.34 -18.18
CA LYS A 15 -1.27 18.60 -19.43
C LYS A 15 -0.52 17.27 -19.44
N GLY A 16 0.76 17.26 -19.09
CA GLY A 16 1.59 16.05 -19.05
C GLY A 16 1.16 15.04 -17.97
N LEU A 17 0.58 15.51 -16.87
CA LEU A 17 0.11 14.68 -15.75
C LEU A 17 -1.39 14.41 -15.76
N SER A 18 -2.10 14.83 -16.81
CA SER A 18 -3.56 14.69 -16.94
C SER A 18 -4.06 13.25 -16.75
N GLY A 19 -3.39 12.26 -17.35
CA GLY A 19 -3.71 10.85 -17.18
C GLY A 19 -3.55 10.36 -15.73
N PHE A 20 -2.52 10.84 -15.03
CA PHE A 20 -2.31 10.52 -13.61
C PHE A 20 -3.38 11.16 -12.73
N ILE A 21 -3.70 12.43 -12.99
CA ILE A 21 -4.76 13.15 -12.26
C ILE A 21 -6.08 12.43 -12.44
N TYR A 22 -6.47 12.11 -13.68
CA TYR A 22 -7.71 11.37 -13.97
C TYR A 22 -7.76 10.01 -13.26
N MET A 23 -6.67 9.23 -13.32
CA MET A 23 -6.56 7.94 -12.62
C MET A 23 -6.72 8.08 -11.10
N LYS A 24 -6.21 9.17 -10.49
CA LYS A 24 -6.28 9.37 -9.04
C LYS A 24 -7.60 9.93 -8.55
N THR A 25 -8.34 10.62 -9.41
CA THR A 25 -9.59 11.27 -9.05
C THR A 25 -10.79 10.49 -9.55
N ASN A 26 -10.61 9.53 -10.47
CA ASN A 26 -11.66 8.73 -11.07
C ASN A 26 -12.79 9.58 -11.67
N GLY A 27 -12.43 10.74 -12.25
CA GLY A 27 -13.38 11.70 -12.80
C GLY A 27 -14.09 12.61 -11.79
N ASP A 28 -13.81 12.48 -10.49
CA ASP A 28 -14.31 13.39 -9.45
C ASP A 28 -13.65 14.78 -9.60
N GLU A 29 -14.48 15.80 -9.79
CA GLU A 29 -14.02 17.17 -10.07
C GLU A 29 -13.42 17.84 -8.83
N ASP A 30 -13.95 17.57 -7.65
CA ASP A 30 -13.44 18.12 -6.38
C ASP A 30 -12.07 17.53 -6.08
N MET A 31 -11.91 16.23 -6.26
CA MET A 31 -10.61 15.56 -6.12
C MET A 31 -9.61 16.02 -7.17
N ARG A 32 -10.08 16.33 -8.39
CA ARG A 32 -9.25 16.92 -9.45
C ARG A 32 -8.73 18.29 -9.07
N GLN A 33 -9.59 19.13 -8.51
CA GLN A 33 -9.19 20.44 -8.01
C GLN A 33 -8.16 20.31 -6.87
N GLU A 34 -8.40 19.41 -5.91
CA GLU A 34 -7.48 19.17 -4.79
C GLU A 34 -6.10 18.65 -5.25
N ALA A 35 -6.06 17.78 -6.26
CA ALA A 35 -4.81 17.36 -6.88
C ALA A 35 -4.08 18.53 -7.56
N GLN A 36 -4.81 19.34 -8.33
CA GLN A 36 -4.24 20.50 -9.02
C GLN A 36 -3.72 21.56 -8.06
N GLU A 37 -4.42 21.84 -6.96
CA GLU A 37 -3.93 22.72 -5.90
C GLU A 37 -2.66 22.20 -5.24
N ALA A 38 -2.58 20.88 -5.00
CA ALA A 38 -1.40 20.26 -4.44
C ALA A 38 -0.17 20.44 -5.35
N MET A 39 -0.36 20.27 -6.66
CA MET A 39 0.67 20.50 -7.67
C MET A 39 1.08 21.97 -7.74
N TRP A 40 0.13 22.90 -7.72
CA TRP A 40 0.40 24.34 -7.70
C TRP A 40 1.25 24.75 -6.49
N ARG A 41 0.86 24.34 -5.28
CA ARG A 41 1.67 24.55 -4.06
C ARG A 41 3.03 23.85 -4.15
N GLY A 42 3.12 22.76 -4.91
CA GLY A 42 4.35 22.07 -5.30
C GLY A 42 5.32 23.01 -5.98
N LEU A 43 4.86 23.57 -7.09
CA LEU A 43 5.63 24.45 -7.95
C LEU A 43 5.93 25.81 -7.30
N GLN A 44 5.06 26.30 -6.41
CA GLN A 44 5.35 27.48 -5.60
C GLN A 44 6.54 27.28 -4.64
N LYS A 45 6.74 26.06 -4.12
CA LYS A 45 7.87 25.73 -3.25
C LYS A 45 9.13 25.40 -4.04
N ASP A 46 8.97 24.69 -5.15
CA ASP A 46 10.06 24.36 -6.06
C ASP A 46 9.54 24.41 -7.51
N ALA A 47 9.96 25.47 -8.19
CA ALA A 47 9.64 25.76 -9.58
C ALA A 47 10.02 24.64 -10.56
N PHE A 48 11.09 23.90 -10.24
CA PHE A 48 11.70 22.89 -11.10
C PHE A 48 11.43 21.47 -10.58
N ALA A 49 10.47 21.34 -9.67
CA ALA A 49 10.09 20.06 -9.09
C ALA A 49 9.86 18.98 -10.15
N THR A 50 10.36 17.79 -9.86
CA THR A 50 10.21 16.62 -10.74
C THR A 50 8.76 16.13 -10.76
N ASP A 51 8.37 15.47 -11.86
CA ASP A 51 7.03 14.86 -11.95
C ASP A 51 6.78 13.85 -10.84
N ALA A 52 7.80 13.11 -10.40
CA ALA A 52 7.70 12.16 -9.30
C ALA A 52 7.33 12.84 -7.97
N TYR A 53 7.92 14.00 -7.69
CA TYR A 53 7.59 14.81 -6.53
C TYR A 53 6.15 15.34 -6.60
N LEU A 54 5.76 15.90 -7.75
CA LEU A 54 4.42 16.45 -7.95
C LEU A 54 3.35 15.34 -7.83
N ARG A 55 3.57 14.17 -8.43
CA ARG A 55 2.70 12.98 -8.31
C ARG A 55 2.55 12.52 -6.87
N THR A 56 3.65 12.48 -6.13
CA THR A 56 3.65 12.10 -4.70
C THR A 56 2.80 13.08 -3.89
N ARG A 57 2.98 14.38 -4.09
CA ARG A 57 2.21 15.41 -3.39
C ARG A 57 0.71 15.34 -3.73
N MET A 58 0.35 15.19 -4.99
CA MET A 58 -1.03 15.01 -5.43
C MET A 58 -1.66 13.77 -4.78
N LYS A 59 -0.96 12.63 -4.76
CA LYS A 59 -1.42 11.37 -4.14
C LYS A 59 -1.73 11.54 -2.65
N TRP A 60 -0.87 12.22 -1.91
CA TRP A 60 -1.07 12.43 -0.47
C TRP A 60 -2.23 13.39 -0.21
N ARG A 61 -2.33 14.49 -0.96
CA ARG A 61 -3.43 15.45 -0.79
C ARG A 61 -4.79 14.80 -1.06
N THR A 62 -4.95 14.09 -2.18
CA THR A 62 -6.22 13.44 -2.50
C THR A 62 -6.58 12.35 -1.48
N ARG A 63 -5.59 11.59 -0.99
CA ARG A 63 -5.80 10.61 0.10
C ARG A 63 -6.28 11.28 1.39
N ASP A 64 -5.70 12.41 1.77
CA ASP A 64 -6.07 13.12 2.99
C ASP A 64 -7.48 13.71 2.90
N VAL A 65 -7.83 14.30 1.75
CA VAL A 65 -9.18 14.82 1.50
C VAL A 65 -10.19 13.68 1.51
N TRP A 66 -9.89 12.54 0.88
CA TRP A 66 -10.77 11.37 0.91
C TRP A 66 -11.00 10.81 2.32
N LYS A 67 -9.98 10.85 3.18
CA LYS A 67 -10.12 10.49 4.60
C LYS A 67 -10.96 11.49 5.39
N LYS A 68 -10.78 12.79 5.15
CA LYS A 68 -11.47 13.87 5.88
C LYS A 68 -12.91 14.09 5.41
N GLY A 69 -13.19 13.95 4.13
CA GLY A 69 -14.54 14.07 3.55
C GLY A 69 -15.51 12.98 4.01
N LYS A 70 -14.98 11.84 4.50
CA LYS A 70 -15.78 10.74 5.09
C LYS A 70 -16.07 10.91 6.59
N SER A 71 -15.73 12.05 7.18
CA SER A 71 -15.71 12.22 8.63
C SER A 71 -17.03 12.71 9.25
N ILE A 72 -18.09 12.98 8.48
CA ILE A 72 -19.32 13.54 9.06
C ILE A 72 -20.55 12.61 8.97
N ASP A 73 -20.69 11.74 7.95
CA ASP A 73 -21.90 10.88 7.85
C ASP A 73 -21.69 9.45 7.31
N THR A 74 -20.47 8.98 7.12
CA THR A 74 -20.28 7.58 6.70
C THR A 74 -20.31 6.65 7.90
N HIS A 75 -21.36 5.83 8.01
CA HIS A 75 -21.36 4.61 8.82
C HIS A 75 -20.01 3.90 8.69
N PRO A 76 -19.45 3.34 9.78
CA PRO A 76 -18.19 2.61 9.73
C PRO A 76 -18.29 1.58 8.61
N VAL A 77 -17.45 1.72 7.58
CA VAL A 77 -17.40 0.82 6.44
C VAL A 77 -17.22 -0.58 7.01
N SER A 78 -18.29 -1.38 7.00
CA SER A 78 -18.21 -2.75 7.48
C SER A 78 -17.19 -3.48 6.61
N ARG A 79 -16.48 -4.46 7.17
CA ARG A 79 -15.48 -5.26 6.44
C ARG A 79 -15.99 -5.81 5.09
N ALA A 80 -17.31 -5.93 4.92
CA ALA A 80 -17.96 -6.36 3.68
C ALA A 80 -17.94 -5.33 2.52
N GLN A 81 -17.80 -4.02 2.81
CA GLN A 81 -17.85 -2.94 1.82
C GLN A 81 -16.47 -2.41 1.40
N ALA A 82 -15.41 -2.83 2.09
CA ALA A 82 -14.03 -2.53 1.70
C ALA A 82 -13.68 -3.36 0.45
N LYS A 83 -13.96 -2.82 -0.76
CA LYS A 83 -13.32 -3.34 -1.98
C LYS A 83 -11.83 -3.07 -1.87
N VAL A 84 -11.06 -4.13 -1.66
CA VAL A 84 -9.60 -4.14 -1.82
C VAL A 84 -9.31 -3.76 -3.26
N CYS A 85 -8.79 -2.55 -3.49
CA CYS A 85 -8.19 -2.21 -4.76
C CYS A 85 -6.93 -3.08 -4.90
N LEU A 86 -7.07 -4.20 -5.62
CA LEU A 86 -5.93 -4.98 -6.09
C LEU A 86 -5.09 -4.05 -6.97
N LEU A 87 -3.97 -3.59 -6.42
CA LEU A 87 -2.84 -3.13 -7.20
C LEU A 87 -2.27 -4.39 -7.85
N ASN A 88 -2.79 -4.74 -9.03
CA ASN A 88 -2.11 -5.64 -9.94
C ASN A 88 -0.86 -4.90 -10.40
N ASP A 89 0.30 -5.31 -9.90
CA ASP A 89 1.63 -5.27 -10.54
C ASP A 89 2.71 -5.22 -9.45
N THR A 90 3.00 -6.40 -8.90
CA THR A 90 4.29 -6.79 -8.29
C THR A 90 4.18 -8.29 -8.00
N ASP A 91 5.29 -9.02 -8.10
CA ASP A 91 5.36 -10.44 -7.73
C ASP A 91 4.64 -10.64 -6.39
N GLU A 92 3.77 -11.65 -6.30
CA GLU A 92 2.79 -11.74 -5.19
C GLU A 92 3.43 -11.72 -3.80
N GLU A 93 4.70 -12.11 -3.69
CA GLU A 93 5.47 -12.03 -2.45
C GLU A 93 5.87 -10.59 -2.13
N ASP A 94 6.33 -9.80 -3.11
CA ASP A 94 6.69 -8.40 -2.92
C ASP A 94 5.47 -7.53 -2.57
N ALA A 95 4.29 -7.84 -3.13
CA ALA A 95 3.05 -7.16 -2.81
C ALA A 95 2.63 -7.39 -1.34
N VAL A 96 2.75 -8.62 -0.85
CA VAL A 96 2.43 -8.99 0.55
C VAL A 96 3.43 -8.38 1.53
N MET A 97 4.71 -8.40 1.17
CA MET A 97 5.77 -7.80 1.98
C MET A 97 5.59 -6.28 2.07
N SER A 98 5.23 -5.63 0.97
CA SER A 98 4.88 -4.20 0.94
C SER A 98 3.66 -3.85 1.80
N GLU A 99 2.67 -4.74 1.92
CA GLU A 99 1.54 -4.58 2.84
C GLU A 99 1.89 -4.80 4.31
N CYS A 100 2.84 -5.68 4.62
CA CYS A 100 3.35 -5.87 5.99
C CYS A 100 4.19 -4.67 6.47
N ILE A 101 4.87 -3.99 5.54
CA ILE A 101 5.66 -2.75 5.78
C ILE A 101 4.75 -1.51 5.83
N ARG A 102 3.42 -1.67 5.93
CA ARG A 102 2.48 -0.55 6.00
C ARG A 102 2.40 0.08 7.39
N ASP A 103 3.42 -0.05 8.23
CA ASP A 103 3.55 0.75 9.44
C ASP A 103 4.50 1.92 9.19
N SER A 104 3.96 2.97 8.58
CA SER A 104 4.69 4.18 8.18
C SER A 104 5.23 5.02 9.35
N HIS A 105 5.10 4.54 10.58
CA HIS A 105 5.62 5.18 11.79
C HIS A 105 7.03 4.72 12.14
N LEU A 106 7.47 3.57 11.61
CA LEU A 106 8.84 3.08 11.80
C LEU A 106 9.80 3.85 10.88
N PRO A 107 11.03 4.16 11.31
CA PRO A 107 12.02 4.75 10.41
C PRO A 107 12.42 3.76 9.29
N LEU A 108 12.97 4.28 8.19
CA LEU A 108 13.16 3.51 6.95
C LEU A 108 14.07 2.29 7.12
N ASP A 109 15.10 2.41 7.96
CA ASP A 109 16.01 1.33 8.33
C ASP A 109 15.29 0.16 9.02
N GLU A 110 14.44 0.43 10.01
CA GLU A 110 13.61 -0.57 10.67
C GLU A 110 12.64 -1.25 9.70
N GLN A 111 12.06 -0.50 8.76
CA GLN A 111 11.21 -1.07 7.71
C GLN A 111 11.98 -2.01 6.79
N VAL A 112 13.20 -1.64 6.40
CA VAL A 112 14.07 -2.47 5.54
C VAL A 112 14.55 -3.71 6.29
N ILE A 113 14.93 -3.59 7.56
CA ILE A 113 15.33 -4.71 8.41
C ILE A 113 14.17 -5.71 8.54
N ASN A 114 12.98 -5.23 8.85
CA ASN A 114 11.79 -6.08 8.95
C ASN A 114 11.44 -6.77 7.62
N LYS A 115 11.61 -6.09 6.48
CA LYS A 115 11.44 -6.71 5.14
C LYS A 115 12.44 -7.85 4.94
N VAL A 116 13.72 -7.56 5.12
CA VAL A 116 14.81 -8.52 4.88
C VAL A 116 14.71 -9.71 5.84
N ASP A 117 14.36 -9.49 7.10
CA ASP A 117 14.22 -10.56 8.08
C ASP A 117 12.99 -11.44 7.82
N SER A 118 11.88 -10.84 7.38
CA SER A 118 10.69 -11.58 6.98
C SER A 118 10.96 -12.42 5.72
N GLU A 119 11.70 -11.91 4.74
CA GLU A 119 12.13 -12.68 3.56
C GLU A 119 13.04 -13.84 3.92
N ARG A 120 14.02 -13.59 4.80
CA ARG A 120 14.92 -14.63 5.30
C ARG A 120 14.15 -15.70 6.06
N PHE A 121 13.19 -15.32 6.90
CA PHE A 121 12.31 -16.26 7.59
C PHE A 121 11.51 -17.12 6.60
N LEU A 122 10.86 -16.51 5.60
CA LEU A 122 10.08 -17.23 4.59
C LEU A 122 10.92 -18.24 3.80
N ASN A 123 12.20 -17.95 3.57
CA ASN A 123 13.13 -18.87 2.92
C ASN A 123 13.55 -20.05 3.79
N THR A 124 13.32 -20.01 5.11
CA THR A 124 13.56 -21.16 6.01
C THR A 124 12.38 -22.14 6.09
N LEU A 125 11.22 -21.74 5.56
CA LEU A 125 10.00 -22.54 5.59
C LEU A 125 9.90 -23.48 4.39
N ASP A 126 9.23 -24.60 4.58
CA ASP A 126 8.85 -25.47 3.47
C ASP A 126 7.81 -24.79 2.56
N MET A 127 7.69 -25.22 1.31
CA MET A 127 6.83 -24.58 0.31
C MET A 127 5.37 -24.48 0.79
N THR A 128 4.83 -25.54 1.42
CA THR A 128 3.47 -25.51 1.98
C THR A 128 3.34 -24.55 3.16
N GLU A 129 4.36 -24.48 4.03
CA GLU A 129 4.39 -23.58 5.18
C GLU A 129 4.47 -22.11 4.74
N ARG A 130 5.32 -21.83 3.75
CA ARG A 130 5.48 -20.51 3.13
C ARG A 130 4.17 -20.00 2.55
N VAL A 131 3.45 -20.82 1.79
CA VAL A 131 2.16 -20.43 1.21
C VAL A 131 1.12 -20.17 2.30
N ILE A 132 1.09 -20.98 3.35
CA ILE A 132 0.20 -20.73 4.51
C ILE A 132 0.53 -19.38 5.15
N VAL A 133 1.81 -19.10 5.44
CA VAL A 133 2.23 -17.84 6.07
C VAL A 133 1.89 -16.65 5.16
N LEU A 134 2.20 -16.71 3.86
CA LEU A 134 1.88 -15.66 2.90
C LEU A 134 0.38 -15.39 2.82
N ASN A 135 -0.45 -16.44 2.74
CA ASN A 135 -1.90 -16.28 2.71
C ASN A 135 -2.46 -15.70 4.02
N LYS A 136 -1.83 -16.01 5.16
CA LYS A 136 -2.16 -15.41 6.45
C LYS A 136 -1.73 -13.94 6.54
N LEU A 137 -0.58 -13.57 5.99
CA LEU A 137 -0.13 -12.18 5.88
C LEU A 137 -1.04 -11.36 4.94
N LYS A 138 -1.56 -11.97 3.87
CA LYS A 138 -2.65 -11.41 3.01
C LYS A 138 -3.98 -11.20 3.76
N GLY A 139 -4.08 -11.61 5.03
CA GLY A 139 -5.29 -11.48 5.85
C GLY A 139 -6.37 -12.50 5.51
N MET A 140 -6.03 -13.63 4.87
CA MET A 140 -7.00 -14.68 4.58
C MET A 140 -7.45 -15.40 5.86
N THR A 141 -8.73 -15.81 5.87
CA THR A 141 -9.28 -16.63 6.95
C THR A 141 -8.85 -18.08 6.77
N ASP A 142 -8.70 -18.81 7.89
CA ASP A 142 -8.24 -20.21 7.89
C ASP A 142 -9.08 -21.08 6.95
N LYS A 143 -10.40 -20.88 6.95
CA LYS A 143 -11.34 -21.56 6.03
C LYS A 143 -11.02 -21.33 4.55
N LYS A 144 -10.57 -20.12 4.18
CA LYS A 144 -10.17 -19.80 2.80
C LYS A 144 -8.83 -20.44 2.46
N VAL A 145 -7.86 -20.40 3.38
CA VAL A 145 -6.54 -21.03 3.19
C VAL A 145 -6.65 -22.54 3.02
N ILE A 146 -7.46 -23.20 3.87
CA ILE A 146 -7.75 -24.64 3.79
C ILE A 146 -8.35 -24.99 2.43
N LYS A 147 -9.30 -24.18 1.95
CA LYS A 147 -9.96 -24.37 0.65
C LYS A 147 -8.99 -24.14 -0.52
N ASP A 148 -8.16 -23.12 -0.44
CA ASP A 148 -7.22 -22.72 -1.50
C ASP A 148 -6.10 -23.75 -1.68
N LEU A 149 -5.66 -24.35 -0.57
CA LEU A 149 -4.62 -25.39 -0.56
C LEU A 149 -5.16 -26.82 -0.65
N GLU A 150 -6.47 -26.99 -0.85
CA GLU A 150 -7.15 -28.29 -0.92
C GLU A 150 -6.76 -29.27 0.19
N MET A 151 -6.53 -28.75 1.40
CA MET A 151 -6.07 -29.53 2.55
C MET A 151 -7.20 -29.81 3.53
N THR A 152 -7.02 -30.84 4.37
CA THR A 152 -7.95 -31.09 5.47
C THR A 152 -7.70 -30.12 6.64
N PRO A 153 -8.73 -29.79 7.44
CA PRO A 153 -8.58 -28.93 8.61
C PRO A 153 -7.54 -29.44 9.62
N GLU A 154 -7.46 -30.76 9.82
CA GLU A 154 -6.52 -31.39 10.75
C GLU A 154 -5.08 -31.24 10.25
N ARG A 155 -4.88 -31.33 8.93
CA ARG A 155 -3.56 -31.13 8.31
C ARG A 155 -3.13 -29.67 8.40
N TYR A 156 -4.05 -28.74 8.19
CA TYR A 156 -3.79 -27.31 8.36
C TYR A 156 -3.38 -26.98 9.79
N GLU A 157 -4.11 -27.50 10.78
CA GLU A 157 -3.82 -27.29 12.19
C GLU A 157 -2.43 -27.82 12.58
N TYR A 158 -2.09 -29.04 12.12
CA TYR A 158 -0.75 -29.61 12.32
C TYR A 158 0.36 -28.71 11.76
N VAL A 159 0.19 -28.20 10.54
CA VAL A 159 1.20 -27.34 9.91
C VAL A 159 1.26 -25.97 10.59
N ARG A 160 0.12 -25.39 10.96
CA ARG A 160 0.04 -24.12 11.70
C ARG A 160 0.77 -24.22 13.05
N ASP A 161 0.55 -25.31 13.77
CA ASP A 161 1.14 -25.53 15.08
C ASP A 161 2.65 -25.82 14.97
N ALA A 162 3.10 -26.41 13.85
CA ALA A 162 4.52 -26.57 13.53
C ALA A 162 5.22 -25.25 13.14
N ILE A 163 4.50 -24.30 12.53
CA ILE A 163 5.04 -22.98 12.14
C ILE A 163 5.24 -22.06 13.35
N ARG A 164 4.34 -22.09 14.34
CA ARG A 164 4.40 -21.22 15.54
C ARG A 164 5.77 -21.26 16.25
N PRO A 165 6.33 -22.42 16.63
CA PRO A 165 7.64 -22.46 17.28
C PRO A 165 8.78 -22.02 16.36
N LYS A 166 8.65 -22.17 15.03
CA LYS A 166 9.64 -21.65 14.08
C LYS A 166 9.67 -20.14 14.06
N ILE A 167 8.51 -19.48 14.11
CA ILE A 167 8.39 -18.02 14.23
C ILE A 167 9.03 -17.57 15.54
N GLU A 168 8.62 -18.16 16.67
CA GLU A 168 9.12 -17.78 17.99
C GLU A 168 10.64 -17.93 18.07
N ASN A 169 11.20 -19.06 17.61
CA ASN A 169 12.64 -19.28 17.61
C ASN A 169 13.38 -18.28 16.71
N TYR A 170 12.83 -17.94 15.54
CA TYR A 170 13.50 -17.06 14.58
C TYR A 170 13.59 -15.62 15.08
N PHE A 171 12.54 -15.12 15.72
CA PHE A 171 12.49 -13.72 16.20
C PHE A 171 12.94 -13.54 17.65
N THR A 172 13.05 -14.61 18.44
CA THR A 172 13.54 -14.56 19.84
C THR A 172 15.03 -14.88 19.97
N SER A 173 15.62 -15.61 19.03
CA SER A 173 17.07 -15.95 19.05
C SER A 173 17.97 -14.80 18.55
N ARG A 174 17.48 -13.56 18.62
CA ARG A 174 18.16 -12.35 18.13
C ARG A 174 18.18 -11.27 19.20
#